data_AF-A0A8D8F1C6-F1
#
_entry.id   AF-A0A8D8F1C6-F1
#
_cell.length_a   1.000
_cell.length_b   1.000
_cell.length_c   1.000
_cell.angle_alpha   90.00
_cell.angle_beta   90.00
_cell.angle_gamma   90.00
#
_symmetry.space_group_name_H-M   'P 1'
#
loop_
_entity.id
_entity.type
_entity.pdbx_description
1 polymer ?
#
loop_
_entity_poly.entity_id
_entity_poly.type
_entity_poly.pdbx_seq_one_letter_code
_entity_poly.pdbx_strand_id
1 'polypeptide(L)'
;MMSSLALRFAPRFAVASSSSQKVNTYFTYSNQISQPMDRKPTYTTAEEAVKCIKSGNTVFASGAAATPIHVLDAMTKHGKDSSLRDITVVHMHTEGPASYCAPDCKDIFRSKSTFMGGNVRQAVAEGRGDAIPIFLHEIPILFRRKLIQPDVAIVSVSPPDEHGYATLGTSVDCVRAALENSKTIIAQVNKQMPRTFGDSIIHESHFDYAVNVDIPLPAHAHKEMSETETKIGKLIAENLVE
;
A
#
# COMPACT_ATOMS: atom_id res chain seq x y z
N MET A 1 54.22 -51.58 11.04
CA MET A 1 53.55 -50.26 11.07
C MET A 1 52.40 -50.31 10.07
N MET A 2 51.18 -50.60 10.52
CA MET A 2 50.12 -49.58 10.72
C MET A 2 49.93 -48.76 9.43
N SER A 3 48.80 -48.78 8.72
CA SER A 3 47.42 -48.67 9.19
C SER A 3 46.44 -48.99 8.05
N SER A 4 45.38 -49.72 8.41
CA SER A 4 44.06 -49.78 7.80
C SER A 4 43.52 -48.44 7.25
N LEU A 5 42.83 -48.44 6.10
CA LEU A 5 41.40 -48.10 6.06
C LEU A 5 40.77 -48.40 4.68
N ALA A 6 39.81 -49.32 4.67
CA ALA A 6 38.92 -49.58 3.56
C ALA A 6 38.03 -48.34 3.29
N LEU A 7 38.09 -47.79 2.08
CA LEU A 7 37.10 -46.83 1.59
C LEU A 7 35.77 -47.58 1.39
N ARG A 8 34.88 -47.51 2.38
CA ARG A 8 33.48 -47.86 2.22
C ARG A 8 32.78 -46.74 1.44
N PHE A 9 32.29 -47.08 0.26
CA PHE A 9 31.27 -46.31 -0.45
C PHE A 9 30.03 -46.17 0.44
N ALA A 10 29.70 -44.93 0.82
CA ALA A 10 28.38 -44.57 1.32
C ALA A 10 27.88 -43.41 0.46
N PRO A 11 26.76 -43.54 -0.28
CA PRO A 11 26.15 -42.39 -0.91
C PRO A 11 25.50 -41.57 0.20
N ARG A 12 26.02 -40.35 0.43
CA ARG A 12 25.27 -39.32 1.14
C ARG A 12 24.09 -38.93 0.24
N PHE A 13 22.95 -39.57 0.46
CA PHE A 13 21.67 -39.01 0.05
C PHE A 13 21.47 -37.72 0.87
N ALA A 14 21.81 -36.59 0.27
CA ALA A 14 21.32 -35.30 0.73
C ALA A 14 19.81 -35.31 0.47
N VAL A 15 19.03 -35.35 1.55
CA VAL A 15 17.59 -35.08 1.49
C VAL A 15 17.46 -33.62 1.09
N ALA A 16 17.17 -33.38 -0.18
CA ALA A 16 16.70 -32.08 -0.64
C ALA A 16 15.44 -31.78 0.15
N SER A 17 15.48 -30.74 0.99
CA SER A 17 14.30 -30.20 1.64
C SER A 17 13.26 -29.94 0.55
N SER A 18 12.12 -30.62 0.65
CA SER A 18 11.01 -30.48 -0.26
C SER A 18 10.66 -29.00 -0.41
N SER A 19 11.00 -28.41 -1.54
CA SER A 19 10.34 -27.18 -1.98
C SER A 19 8.86 -27.56 -2.08
N SER A 20 8.01 -27.00 -1.23
CA SER A 20 6.58 -27.16 -1.42
C SER A 20 6.28 -26.62 -2.81
N GLN A 21 5.99 -27.53 -3.75
CA GLN A 21 5.52 -27.13 -5.06
C GLN A 21 4.21 -26.39 -4.81
N LYS A 22 4.16 -25.09 -5.14
CA LYS A 22 2.90 -24.34 -5.17
C LYS A 22 1.99 -25.07 -6.14
N VAL A 23 1.01 -25.80 -5.61
CA VAL A 23 0.00 -26.47 -6.42
C VAL A 23 -0.94 -25.39 -6.93
N ASN A 24 -0.91 -25.14 -8.24
CA ASN A 24 -1.82 -24.20 -8.86
C ASN A 24 -3.24 -24.79 -8.89
N THR A 25 -4.06 -24.45 -7.90
CA THR A 25 -5.52 -24.67 -7.90
C THR A 25 -6.23 -23.55 -8.66
N TYR A 26 -7.51 -23.76 -9.04
CA TYR A 26 -8.37 -22.74 -9.65
C TYR A 26 -8.27 -21.36 -8.96
N PHE A 27 -8.19 -21.36 -7.62
CA PHE A 27 -8.10 -20.15 -6.79
C PHE A 27 -6.71 -19.49 -6.77
N THR A 28 -5.67 -20.20 -7.21
CA THR A 28 -4.28 -19.69 -7.25
C THR A 28 -3.80 -19.31 -8.65
N TYR A 29 -4.64 -19.50 -9.69
CA TYR A 29 -4.33 -19.08 -11.07
C TYR A 29 -4.44 -17.57 -11.27
N SER A 30 -5.14 -16.86 -10.38
CA SER A 30 -5.28 -15.42 -10.46
C SER A 30 -4.74 -14.77 -9.18
N ASN A 31 -4.05 -13.64 -9.34
CA ASN A 31 -3.66 -12.79 -8.22
C ASN A 31 -4.80 -11.87 -7.75
N GLN A 32 -6.07 -12.21 -8.04
CA GLN A 32 -7.18 -11.37 -7.62
C GLN A 32 -7.30 -11.37 -6.09
N ILE A 33 -7.19 -10.18 -5.51
CA ILE A 33 -7.28 -9.93 -4.07
C ILE A 33 -8.66 -10.23 -3.45
N SER A 34 -9.67 -10.48 -4.29
CA SER A 34 -11.00 -10.93 -3.88
C SER A 34 -11.08 -12.45 -3.72
N GLN A 35 -10.11 -13.24 -4.19
CA GLN A 35 -10.15 -14.70 -4.06
C GLN A 35 -9.55 -15.11 -2.71
N PRO A 36 -10.30 -15.81 -1.83
CA PRO A 36 -9.77 -16.25 -0.54
C PRO A 36 -8.56 -17.17 -0.67
N MET A 37 -7.63 -17.05 0.26
CA MET A 37 -6.47 -17.92 0.42
C MET A 37 -6.56 -18.66 1.76
N ASP A 38 -5.90 -19.81 1.86
CA ASP A 38 -5.79 -20.58 3.10
C ASP A 38 -4.74 -19.99 4.06
N ARG A 39 -4.99 -18.75 4.50
CA ARG A 39 -4.21 -18.05 5.53
C ARG A 39 -5.01 -16.93 6.17
N LYS A 40 -4.53 -16.44 7.30
CA LYS A 40 -5.08 -15.27 8.00
C LYS A 40 -4.01 -14.21 8.25
N PRO A 41 -4.38 -12.93 8.34
CA PRO A 41 -3.44 -11.88 8.70
C PRO A 41 -2.99 -11.98 10.15
N THR A 42 -1.81 -11.42 10.42
CA THR A 42 -1.36 -11.15 11.78
C THR A 42 -1.93 -9.82 12.24
N TYR A 43 -2.91 -9.86 13.15
CA TYR A 43 -3.39 -8.64 13.79
C TYR A 43 -2.37 -8.15 14.82
N THR A 44 -1.93 -6.90 14.68
CA THR A 44 -0.86 -6.33 15.52
C THR A 44 -0.94 -4.80 15.57
N THR A 45 -0.02 -4.15 16.28
CA THR A 45 0.07 -2.68 16.32
C THR A 45 0.74 -2.14 15.05
N ALA A 46 0.57 -0.84 14.78
CA ALA A 46 1.23 -0.20 13.64
C ALA A 46 2.76 -0.32 13.73
N GLU A 47 3.32 -0.16 14.91
CA GLU A 47 4.76 -0.24 15.18
C GLU A 47 5.34 -1.62 14.89
N GLU A 48 4.58 -2.69 15.15
CA GLU A 48 5.03 -4.05 14.85
C GLU A 48 4.88 -4.36 13.35
N ALA A 49 3.75 -3.96 12.74
CA ALA A 49 3.48 -4.21 11.33
C ALA A 49 4.55 -3.60 10.41
N VAL A 50 5.00 -2.38 10.71
CA VAL A 50 6.00 -1.67 9.88
C VAL A 50 7.42 -2.22 10.00
N LYS A 51 7.71 -3.10 10.98
CA LYS A 51 9.05 -3.72 11.11
C LYS A 51 9.46 -4.56 9.91
N CYS A 52 8.50 -5.00 9.10
CA CYS A 52 8.79 -5.71 7.86
C CYS A 52 9.51 -4.81 6.82
N ILE A 53 9.35 -3.48 6.91
CA ILE A 53 9.97 -2.50 6.00
C ILE A 53 11.46 -2.39 6.29
N LYS A 54 12.27 -2.46 5.23
CA LYS A 54 13.73 -2.40 5.23
C LYS A 54 14.25 -1.30 4.30
N SER A 55 15.52 -0.94 4.48
CA SER A 55 16.20 0.00 3.56
C SER A 55 16.12 -0.47 2.12
N GLY A 56 15.94 0.47 1.19
CA GLY A 56 15.79 0.19 -0.24
C GLY A 56 14.41 -0.33 -0.67
N ASN A 57 13.47 -0.52 0.26
CA ASN A 57 12.12 -0.96 -0.13
C ASN A 57 11.35 0.12 -0.88
N THR A 58 10.53 -0.33 -1.82
CA THR A 58 9.44 0.49 -2.40
C THR A 58 8.15 0.23 -1.63
N VAL A 59 7.61 1.27 -1.02
CA VAL A 59 6.34 1.23 -0.29
C VAL A 59 5.27 1.93 -1.11
N PHE A 60 4.15 1.26 -1.37
CA PHE A 60 2.93 1.89 -1.88
C PHE A 60 2.04 2.34 -0.71
N ALA A 61 1.46 3.53 -0.81
CA ALA A 61 0.46 4.01 0.15
C ALA A 61 -0.84 4.40 -0.57
N SER A 62 -1.99 3.91 -0.08
CA SER A 62 -3.29 4.39 -0.56
C SER A 62 -3.47 5.88 -0.26
N GLY A 63 -4.16 6.57 -1.17
CA GLY A 63 -4.30 8.02 -1.13
C GLY A 63 -5.69 8.50 -0.68
N ALA A 64 -5.91 9.80 -0.89
CA ALA A 64 -7.16 10.50 -0.62
C ALA A 64 -7.69 10.27 0.80
N ALA A 65 -9.01 10.22 0.95
CA ALA A 65 -9.66 9.95 2.23
C ALA A 65 -9.35 8.55 2.79
N ALA A 66 -8.69 7.66 2.02
CA ALA A 66 -8.23 6.36 2.48
C ALA A 66 -6.74 6.33 2.84
N THR A 67 -6.12 7.49 3.04
CA THR A 67 -4.71 7.57 3.45
C THR A 67 -4.54 6.89 4.82
N PRO A 68 -3.66 5.87 4.96
CA PRO A 68 -3.48 5.12 6.20
C PRO A 68 -2.52 5.85 7.16
N ILE A 69 -2.93 7.05 7.60
CA ILE A 69 -2.09 8.02 8.34
C ILE A 69 -1.42 7.36 9.56
N HIS A 70 -2.17 6.59 10.35
CA HIS A 70 -1.64 5.97 11.58
C HIS A 70 -0.47 5.01 11.28
N VAL A 71 -0.59 4.20 10.22
CA VAL A 71 0.47 3.27 9.82
C VAL A 71 1.64 3.99 9.13
N LEU A 72 1.37 5.07 8.39
CA LEU A 72 2.42 5.89 7.76
C LEU A 72 3.26 6.66 8.78
N ASP A 73 2.64 7.14 9.86
CA ASP A 73 3.36 7.78 10.96
C ASP A 73 4.23 6.75 11.72
N ALA A 74 3.71 5.54 11.97
CA ALA A 74 4.50 4.45 12.52
C ALA A 74 5.67 4.05 11.61
N MET A 75 5.46 3.98 10.29
CA MET A 75 6.51 3.73 9.30
C MET A 75 7.60 4.81 9.38
N THR A 76 7.19 6.08 9.43
CA THR A 76 8.13 7.20 9.50
C THR A 76 8.99 7.12 10.77
N LYS A 77 8.36 6.83 11.91
CA LYS A 77 9.05 6.63 13.19
C LYS A 77 10.02 5.44 13.13
N HIS A 78 9.57 4.30 12.61
CA HIS A 78 10.42 3.12 12.43
C HIS A 78 11.63 3.39 11.54
N GLY A 79 11.44 4.14 10.44
CA GLY A 79 12.53 4.54 9.55
C GLY A 79 13.61 5.36 10.27
N LYS A 80 13.21 6.29 11.15
CA LYS A 80 14.13 7.08 11.98
C LYS A 80 14.82 6.23 13.04
N ASP A 81 14.04 5.53 13.86
CA ASP A 81 14.52 4.77 15.01
C ASP A 81 15.45 3.62 14.58
N SER A 82 15.17 3.00 13.43
CA SER A 82 15.98 1.90 12.88
C SER A 82 17.06 2.35 11.88
N SER A 83 17.25 3.66 11.71
CA SER A 83 18.22 4.23 10.76
C SER A 83 18.10 3.66 9.33
N LEU A 84 16.87 3.46 8.84
CA LEU A 84 16.63 2.98 7.48
C LEU A 84 17.04 4.03 6.44
N ARG A 85 17.31 3.60 5.21
CA ARG A 85 17.73 4.47 4.10
C ARG A 85 17.06 4.06 2.79
N ASP A 86 16.97 4.99 1.87
CA ASP A 86 16.55 4.75 0.47
C ASP A 86 15.17 4.09 0.31
N ILE A 87 14.23 4.37 1.22
CA ILE A 87 12.85 3.91 1.08
C ILE A 87 12.12 4.80 0.08
N THR A 88 11.58 4.21 -0.98
CA THR A 88 10.75 4.93 -1.94
C THR A 88 9.30 4.82 -1.54
N VAL A 89 8.57 5.94 -1.37
CA VAL A 89 7.13 5.94 -1.07
C VAL A 89 6.35 6.36 -2.30
N VAL A 90 5.66 5.43 -2.95
CA VAL A 90 4.84 5.66 -4.16
C VAL A 90 3.39 5.86 -3.77
N HIS A 91 2.80 6.97 -4.21
CA HIS A 91 1.42 7.30 -3.85
C HIS A 91 0.80 8.29 -4.83
N MET A 92 -0.53 8.32 -4.86
CA MET A 92 -1.31 9.47 -5.34
C MET A 92 -1.38 10.54 -4.24
N HIS A 93 -2.30 11.50 -4.34
CA HIS A 93 -2.46 12.51 -3.28
C HIS A 93 -2.72 11.82 -1.94
N THR A 94 -1.99 12.20 -0.90
CA THR A 94 -2.18 11.70 0.46
C THR A 94 -2.71 12.81 1.35
N GLU A 95 -3.52 12.44 2.32
CA GLU A 95 -4.04 13.33 3.37
C GLU A 95 -3.17 13.27 4.63
N GLY A 96 -3.34 14.25 5.51
CA GLY A 96 -2.56 14.36 6.74
C GLY A 96 -1.14 14.92 6.52
N PRO A 97 -0.24 14.79 7.51
CA PRO A 97 1.03 15.50 7.51
C PRO A 97 2.06 14.98 6.50
N ALA A 98 1.90 13.75 6.01
CA ALA A 98 2.91 13.05 5.21
C ALA A 98 4.31 13.13 5.85
N SER A 99 4.42 12.73 7.12
CA SER A 99 5.63 12.87 7.97
C SER A 99 6.92 12.30 7.34
N TYR A 100 6.80 11.30 6.45
CA TYR A 100 7.91 10.76 5.66
C TYR A 100 8.51 11.78 4.66
N CYS A 101 7.83 12.89 4.38
CA CYS A 101 8.31 14.01 3.56
C CYS A 101 8.95 15.13 4.38
N ALA A 102 9.10 15.00 5.70
CA ALA A 102 9.77 16.02 6.52
C ALA A 102 11.25 16.20 6.11
N PRO A 103 11.86 17.39 6.31
CA PRO A 103 13.27 17.62 5.93
C PRO A 103 14.26 16.65 6.59
N ASP A 104 14.00 16.22 7.81
CA ASP A 104 14.83 15.26 8.55
C ASP A 104 14.65 13.80 8.08
N CYS A 105 13.68 13.54 7.21
CA CYS A 105 13.44 12.25 6.57
C CYS A 105 14.15 12.10 5.21
N LYS A 106 14.82 13.14 4.68
CA LYS A 106 15.29 13.21 3.29
C LYS A 106 16.21 12.05 2.85
N ASP A 107 16.99 11.50 3.78
CA ASP A 107 17.95 10.41 3.52
C ASP A 107 17.33 9.04 3.84
N ILE A 108 16.13 9.02 4.42
CA ILE A 108 15.39 7.81 4.82
C ILE A 108 14.34 7.49 3.76
N PHE A 109 13.53 8.49 3.40
CA PHE A 109 12.38 8.36 2.53
C PHE A 109 12.50 9.31 1.34
N ARG A 110 12.11 8.80 0.16
CA ARG A 110 11.91 9.60 -1.04
C ARG A 110 10.47 9.40 -1.53
N SER A 111 9.66 10.44 -1.44
CA SER A 111 8.31 10.42 -2.02
C SER A 111 8.40 10.42 -3.55
N LYS A 112 7.63 9.53 -4.18
CA LYS A 112 7.40 9.49 -5.64
C LYS A 112 5.90 9.60 -5.88
N SER A 113 5.45 10.83 -6.10
CA SER A 113 4.04 11.14 -6.24
C SER A 113 3.59 11.02 -7.70
N THR A 114 2.58 10.18 -7.99
CA THR A 114 1.87 10.20 -9.28
C THR A 114 0.82 11.32 -9.33
N PHE A 115 0.42 11.83 -8.18
CA PHE A 115 -0.34 13.06 -8.01
C PHE A 115 0.01 13.70 -6.66
N MET A 116 0.43 14.97 -6.65
CA MET A 116 0.91 15.62 -5.42
C MET A 116 -0.22 16.24 -4.60
N GLY A 117 -0.36 15.78 -3.35
CA GLY A 117 -1.12 16.50 -2.32
C GLY A 117 -0.40 17.79 -1.89
N GLY A 118 -1.13 18.73 -1.27
CA GLY A 118 -0.55 19.99 -0.80
C GLY A 118 0.61 19.81 0.19
N ASN A 119 0.50 18.78 1.03
CA ASN A 119 1.50 18.33 2.01
C ASN A 119 2.84 17.86 1.41
N VAL A 120 2.88 17.44 0.13
CA VAL A 120 4.10 16.89 -0.50
C VAL A 120 4.76 17.88 -1.47
N ARG A 121 4.04 18.89 -1.97
CA ARG A 121 4.55 19.85 -2.99
C ARG A 121 5.86 20.53 -2.59
N GLN A 122 6.00 20.93 -1.33
CA GLN A 122 7.22 21.60 -0.85
C GLN A 122 8.42 20.65 -0.90
N ALA A 123 8.25 19.38 -0.50
CA ALA A 123 9.33 18.40 -0.55
C ALA A 123 9.83 18.16 -1.99
N VAL A 124 8.92 18.16 -2.97
CA VAL A 124 9.28 18.07 -4.39
C VAL A 124 10.00 19.34 -4.86
N ALA A 125 9.49 20.52 -4.52
CA ALA A 125 10.12 21.80 -4.89
C ALA A 125 11.56 21.95 -4.35
N GLU A 126 11.83 21.37 -3.16
CA GLU A 126 13.15 21.37 -2.53
C GLU A 126 14.06 20.21 -3.00
N GLY A 127 13.61 19.38 -3.95
CA GLY A 127 14.39 18.25 -4.48
C GLY A 127 14.47 17.00 -3.58
N ARG A 128 13.69 16.98 -2.48
CA ARG A 128 13.61 15.85 -1.54
C ARG A 128 12.60 14.77 -1.95
N GLY A 129 11.71 15.07 -2.90
CA GLY A 129 10.76 14.13 -3.51
C GLY A 129 10.67 14.30 -5.02
N ASP A 130 10.00 13.36 -5.67
CA ASP A 130 9.76 13.34 -7.11
C ASP A 130 8.27 13.41 -7.44
N ALA A 131 7.95 14.00 -8.58
CA ALA A 131 6.63 13.90 -9.21
C ALA A 131 6.74 13.10 -10.52
N ILE A 132 5.87 12.11 -10.68
CA ILE A 132 5.77 11.30 -11.90
C ILE A 132 4.58 11.84 -12.72
N PRO A 133 4.81 12.53 -13.83
CA PRO A 133 3.72 12.98 -14.70
C PRO A 133 3.12 11.78 -15.43
N ILE A 134 1.86 11.46 -15.12
CA ILE A 134 1.14 10.34 -15.72
C ILE A 134 -0.37 10.60 -15.67
N PHE A 135 -1.12 10.07 -16.64
CA PHE A 135 -2.58 10.10 -16.58
C PHE A 135 -3.11 9.14 -15.52
N LEU A 136 -4.15 9.56 -14.80
CA LEU A 136 -4.76 8.77 -13.71
C LEU A 136 -5.12 7.34 -14.14
N HIS A 137 -5.71 7.18 -15.33
CA HIS A 137 -6.12 5.87 -15.85
C HIS A 137 -4.94 4.96 -16.23
N GLU A 138 -3.73 5.52 -16.40
CA GLU A 138 -2.51 4.77 -16.72
C GLU A 138 -1.69 4.39 -15.48
N ILE A 139 -1.96 4.98 -14.30
CA ILE A 139 -1.27 4.62 -13.05
C ILE A 139 -1.32 3.11 -12.78
N PRO A 140 -2.47 2.40 -12.93
CA PRO A 140 -2.51 0.94 -12.77
C PRO A 140 -1.53 0.17 -13.68
N ILE A 141 -1.20 0.70 -14.85
CA ILE A 141 -0.27 0.06 -15.81
C ILE A 141 1.15 0.01 -15.23
N LEU A 142 1.55 1.00 -14.43
CA LEU A 142 2.87 1.01 -13.78
C LEU A 142 3.08 -0.24 -12.92
N PHE A 143 2.05 -0.64 -12.18
CA PHE A 143 2.08 -1.83 -11.33
C PHE A 143 1.92 -3.11 -12.13
N ARG A 144 0.94 -3.18 -13.03
CA ARG A 144 0.66 -4.38 -13.85
C ARG A 144 1.82 -4.76 -14.77
N ARG A 145 2.56 -3.79 -15.29
CA ARG A 145 3.78 -4.00 -16.10
C ARG A 145 5.05 -4.10 -15.25
N LYS A 146 4.94 -4.04 -13.93
CA LYS A 146 6.05 -4.10 -12.96
C LYS A 146 7.13 -3.03 -13.20
N LEU A 147 6.74 -1.89 -13.74
CA LEU A 147 7.60 -0.70 -13.81
C LEU A 147 7.83 -0.12 -12.41
N ILE A 148 6.80 -0.23 -11.56
CA ILE A 148 6.88 -0.05 -10.12
C ILE A 148 6.34 -1.33 -9.49
N GLN A 149 7.15 -1.99 -8.68
CA GLN A 149 6.75 -3.18 -7.95
C GLN A 149 6.95 -2.95 -6.45
N PRO A 150 5.89 -2.62 -5.70
CA PRO A 150 6.01 -2.38 -4.28
C PRO A 150 6.47 -3.63 -3.54
N ASP A 151 7.44 -3.47 -2.64
CA ASP A 151 7.77 -4.50 -1.66
C ASP A 151 6.67 -4.57 -0.60
N VAL A 152 6.19 -3.42 -0.16
CA VAL A 152 5.15 -3.30 0.86
C VAL A 152 4.05 -2.36 0.35
N ALA A 153 2.80 -2.74 0.48
CA ALA A 153 1.66 -1.83 0.31
C ALA A 153 0.99 -1.58 1.66
N ILE A 154 0.69 -0.31 1.93
CA ILE A 154 -0.04 0.14 3.11
C ILE A 154 -1.38 0.70 2.63
N VAL A 155 -2.47 0.13 3.11
CA VAL A 155 -3.83 0.48 2.68
C VAL A 155 -4.76 0.65 3.86
N SER A 156 -5.76 1.54 3.77
CA SER A 156 -6.86 1.58 4.73
C SER A 156 -8.10 0.88 4.18
N VAL A 157 -8.72 0.03 5.00
CA VAL A 157 -9.88 -0.79 4.60
C VAL A 157 -10.98 -0.77 5.66
N SER A 158 -12.19 -1.15 5.28
CA SER A 158 -13.28 -1.46 6.23
C SER A 158 -12.98 -2.73 7.04
N PRO A 159 -13.63 -2.96 8.19
CA PRO A 159 -13.59 -4.26 8.85
C PRO A 159 -14.03 -5.39 7.91
N PRO A 160 -13.36 -6.54 7.95
CA PRO A 160 -13.86 -7.76 7.30
C PRO A 160 -15.26 -8.12 7.83
N ASP A 161 -16.13 -8.64 6.96
CA ASP A 161 -17.41 -9.23 7.36
C ASP A 161 -17.23 -10.68 7.87
N GLU A 162 -18.36 -11.35 8.14
CA GLU A 162 -18.39 -12.76 8.58
C GLU A 162 -17.78 -13.74 7.56
N HIS A 163 -17.62 -13.32 6.31
CA HIS A 163 -17.01 -14.10 5.23
C HIS A 163 -15.55 -13.70 4.97
N GLY A 164 -14.97 -12.83 5.80
CA GLY A 164 -13.59 -12.38 5.69
C GLY A 164 -13.37 -11.28 4.65
N TYR A 165 -14.42 -10.66 4.11
CA TYR A 165 -14.29 -9.61 3.10
C TYR A 165 -14.30 -8.22 3.71
N ALA A 166 -13.22 -7.49 3.46
CA ALA A 166 -13.10 -6.06 3.68
C ALA A 166 -13.29 -5.31 2.35
N THR A 167 -13.36 -3.97 2.43
CA THR A 167 -13.42 -3.11 1.25
C THR A 167 -12.38 -1.99 1.34
N LEU A 168 -11.86 -1.56 0.18
CA LEU A 168 -10.98 -0.40 0.03
C LEU A 168 -11.68 0.94 0.36
N GLY A 169 -13.01 0.92 0.55
CA GLY A 169 -13.80 2.07 0.96
C GLY A 169 -13.77 3.20 -0.06
N THR A 170 -13.30 4.37 0.36
CA THR A 170 -13.39 5.62 -0.41
C THR A 170 -12.38 5.73 -1.56
N SER A 171 -11.38 4.85 -1.64
CA SER A 171 -10.31 4.93 -2.64
C SER A 171 -10.00 3.57 -3.25
N VAL A 172 -10.37 3.38 -4.52
CA VAL A 172 -10.08 2.15 -5.29
C VAL A 172 -8.99 2.41 -6.34
N ASP A 173 -9.21 3.42 -7.18
CA ASP A 173 -8.25 3.99 -8.14
C ASP A 173 -7.20 3.00 -8.70
N CYS A 174 -5.93 3.16 -8.34
CA CYS A 174 -4.83 2.28 -8.65
C CYS A 174 -4.48 1.31 -7.52
N VAL A 175 -5.09 1.45 -6.33
CA VAL A 175 -4.82 0.63 -5.13
C VAL A 175 -4.90 -0.86 -5.45
N ARG A 176 -5.96 -1.32 -6.14
CA ARG A 176 -6.06 -2.73 -6.55
C ARG A 176 -4.82 -3.23 -7.28
N ALA A 177 -4.40 -2.50 -8.31
CA ALA A 177 -3.26 -2.88 -9.14
C ALA A 177 -1.96 -2.88 -8.32
N ALA A 178 -1.81 -1.95 -7.38
CA ALA A 178 -0.67 -1.93 -6.47
C ALA A 178 -0.68 -3.15 -5.54
N LEU A 179 -1.83 -3.48 -4.92
CA LEU A 179 -1.96 -4.63 -4.01
C LEU A 179 -1.68 -5.96 -4.72
N GLU A 180 -2.26 -6.17 -5.91
CA GLU A 180 -2.04 -7.38 -6.72
C GLU A 180 -0.57 -7.61 -7.12
N ASN A 181 0.27 -6.57 -7.07
CA ASN A 181 1.68 -6.61 -7.44
C ASN A 181 2.64 -6.38 -6.25
N SER A 182 2.11 -6.28 -5.02
CA SER A 182 2.89 -6.08 -3.80
C SER A 182 3.30 -7.42 -3.18
N LYS A 183 4.46 -7.46 -2.51
CA LYS A 183 4.91 -8.68 -1.81
C LYS A 183 4.29 -8.81 -0.42
N THR A 184 4.10 -7.69 0.26
CA THR A 184 3.53 -7.62 1.61
C THR A 184 2.44 -6.56 1.65
N ILE A 185 1.30 -6.88 2.28
CA ILE A 185 0.19 -5.94 2.45
C ILE A 185 -0.06 -5.70 3.94
N ILE A 186 0.05 -4.43 4.36
CA ILE A 186 -0.33 -3.95 5.68
C ILE A 186 -1.68 -3.23 5.57
N ALA A 187 -2.70 -3.75 6.24
CA ALA A 187 -4.04 -3.18 6.28
C ALA A 187 -4.26 -2.38 7.56
N GLN A 188 -4.56 -1.09 7.43
CA GLN A 188 -5.20 -0.30 8.47
C GLN A 188 -6.71 -0.56 8.42
N VAL A 189 -7.20 -1.43 9.29
CA VAL A 189 -8.61 -1.80 9.38
C VAL A 189 -9.33 -0.74 10.22
N ASN A 190 -10.05 0.16 9.54
CA ASN A 190 -10.71 1.28 10.18
C ASN A 190 -12.23 1.07 10.24
N LYS A 191 -12.80 1.07 11.46
CA LYS A 191 -14.25 0.94 11.67
C LYS A 191 -15.06 2.04 10.97
N GLN A 192 -14.49 3.21 10.75
CA GLN A 192 -15.16 4.34 10.09
C GLN A 192 -14.99 4.34 8.56
N MET A 193 -14.25 3.38 8.00
CA MET A 193 -14.16 3.22 6.55
C MET A 193 -15.47 2.64 6.01
N PRO A 194 -16.20 3.33 5.09
CA PRO A 194 -17.44 2.83 4.56
C PRO A 194 -17.23 1.57 3.73
N ARG A 195 -18.21 0.67 3.78
CA ARG A 195 -18.23 -0.51 2.93
C ARG A 195 -18.78 -0.13 1.55
N THR A 196 -17.89 0.00 0.56
CA THR A 196 -18.27 0.33 -0.83
C THR A 196 -18.42 -0.93 -1.68
N PHE A 197 -19.24 -0.87 -2.73
CA PHE A 197 -19.42 -1.96 -3.69
C PHE A 197 -18.49 -1.84 -4.90
N GLY A 198 -18.49 -2.86 -5.75
CA GLY A 198 -17.70 -2.92 -6.98
C GLY A 198 -16.32 -3.52 -6.74
N ASP A 199 -15.32 -2.97 -7.41
CA ASP A 199 -13.94 -3.47 -7.38
C ASP A 199 -13.21 -3.22 -6.05
N SER A 200 -13.88 -2.65 -5.05
CA SER A 200 -13.34 -2.36 -3.71
C SER A 200 -13.10 -3.61 -2.85
N ILE A 201 -13.64 -4.78 -3.23
CA ILE A 201 -13.65 -5.98 -2.37
C ILE A 201 -12.26 -6.63 -2.31
N ILE A 202 -11.82 -6.94 -1.09
CA ILE A 202 -10.59 -7.68 -0.78
C ILE A 202 -10.83 -8.66 0.36
N HIS A 203 -10.35 -9.90 0.24
CA HIS A 203 -10.44 -10.88 1.32
C HIS A 203 -9.27 -10.72 2.29
N GLU A 204 -9.52 -10.82 3.60
CA GLU A 204 -8.52 -10.54 4.65
C GLU A 204 -7.29 -11.46 4.57
N SER A 205 -7.44 -12.64 3.97
CA SER A 205 -6.33 -13.57 3.74
C SER A 205 -5.23 -13.00 2.85
N HIS A 206 -5.45 -11.88 2.14
CA HIS A 206 -4.40 -11.21 1.37
C HIS A 206 -3.54 -10.31 2.23
N PHE A 207 -4.02 -9.90 3.40
CA PHE A 207 -3.24 -9.08 4.33
C PHE A 207 -2.19 -9.93 5.06
N ASP A 208 -0.98 -9.41 5.17
CA ASP A 208 0.07 -9.99 6.01
C ASP A 208 -0.06 -9.49 7.44
N TYR A 209 -0.29 -8.19 7.57
CA TYR A 209 -0.48 -7.51 8.84
C TYR A 209 -1.77 -6.70 8.81
N ALA A 210 -2.52 -6.73 9.91
CA ALA A 210 -3.73 -5.93 10.09
C ALA A 210 -3.64 -5.11 11.38
N VAL A 211 -3.97 -3.83 11.30
CA VAL A 211 -3.90 -2.86 12.40
C VAL A 211 -5.28 -2.24 12.56
N ASN A 212 -5.94 -2.52 13.68
CA ASN A 212 -7.27 -2.00 13.96
C ASN A 212 -7.20 -0.54 14.43
N VAL A 213 -8.02 0.31 13.83
CA VAL A 213 -8.22 1.70 14.24
C VAL A 213 -9.71 2.07 14.22
N ASP A 214 -10.05 3.12 14.95
CA ASP A 214 -11.37 3.73 14.94
C ASP A 214 -11.17 5.25 14.90
N ILE A 215 -10.85 5.74 13.70
CA ILE A 215 -10.50 7.15 13.48
C ILE A 215 -11.33 7.73 12.35
N PRO A 216 -11.75 9.00 12.43
CA PRO A 216 -12.47 9.65 11.35
C PRO A 216 -11.62 9.71 10.09
N LEU A 217 -12.27 9.54 8.93
CA LEU A 217 -11.61 9.73 7.66
C LEU A 217 -11.31 11.22 7.45
N PRO A 218 -10.22 11.55 6.74
CA PRO A 218 -9.99 12.91 6.26
C PRO A 218 -11.22 13.44 5.52
N ALA A 219 -11.63 14.66 5.87
CA ALA A 219 -12.76 15.35 5.24
C ALA A 219 -12.34 16.76 4.82
N HIS A 220 -12.89 17.23 3.71
CA HIS A 220 -12.72 18.61 3.28
C HIS A 220 -13.93 19.44 3.70
N ALA A 221 -13.67 20.58 4.33
CA ALA A 221 -14.73 21.54 4.66
C ALA A 221 -15.29 22.17 3.38
N HIS A 222 -16.60 22.38 3.36
CA HIS A 222 -17.25 23.19 2.34
C HIS A 222 -16.77 24.64 2.45
N LYS A 223 -16.47 25.26 1.31
CA LYS A 223 -16.14 26.70 1.24
C LYS A 223 -17.35 27.45 0.68
N GLU A 224 -17.62 28.63 1.20
CA GLU A 224 -18.65 29.50 0.61
C GLU A 224 -18.29 29.84 -0.83
N MET A 225 -19.26 29.73 -1.73
CA MET A 225 -19.08 30.04 -3.15
C MET A 225 -18.97 31.55 -3.32
N SER A 226 -17.95 32.00 -4.03
CA SER A 226 -17.84 33.38 -4.48
C SER A 226 -18.90 33.71 -5.55
N GLU A 227 -19.11 35.02 -5.78
CA GLU A 227 -19.96 35.48 -6.88
C GLU A 227 -19.47 34.98 -8.25
N THR A 228 -18.14 34.88 -8.42
CA THR A 228 -17.54 34.37 -9.66
C THR A 228 -17.84 32.88 -9.85
N GLU A 229 -17.64 32.06 -8.82
CA GLU A 229 -17.95 30.62 -8.87
C GLU A 229 -19.46 30.39 -9.08
N THR A 230 -20.30 31.21 -8.45
CA THR A 230 -21.77 31.17 -8.64
C THR A 230 -22.15 31.47 -10.10
N LYS A 231 -21.52 32.48 -10.71
CA LYS A 231 -21.76 32.83 -12.11
C LYS A 231 -21.29 31.71 -13.06
N ILE A 232 -20.12 31.12 -12.81
CA ILE A 232 -19.61 29.98 -13.57
C ILE A 232 -20.56 28.78 -13.46
N GLY A 233 -21.03 28.46 -12.26
CA GLY A 233 -21.98 27.36 -12.02
C GLY A 233 -23.28 27.51 -12.80
N LYS A 234 -23.83 28.74 -12.88
CA LYS A 234 -25.02 29.03 -13.70
C LYS A 234 -24.77 28.80 -15.18
N LEU A 235 -23.66 29.30 -15.72
CA LEU A 235 -23.31 29.12 -17.12
C LEU A 235 -23.14 27.64 -17.48
N ILE A 236 -22.53 26.84 -16.60
CA ILE A 236 -22.43 25.38 -16.80
C ILE A 236 -23.83 24.76 -16.85
N ALA A 237 -24.68 25.06 -15.87
CA ALA A 237 -26.02 24.49 -15.77
C ALA A 237 -26.89 24.79 -17.01
N GLU A 238 -26.80 26.00 -17.56
CA GLU A 238 -27.53 26.41 -18.77
C GLU A 238 -27.05 25.72 -20.06
N ASN A 239 -25.85 25.12 -20.05
CA ASN A 239 -25.26 24.43 -21.19
C ASN A 239 -25.24 22.90 -21.03
N LEU A 240 -25.88 22.36 -19.99
CA LEU A 240 -26.10 20.91 -19.88
C LEU A 240 -27.14 20.49 -20.92
N VAL A 241 -26.81 19.47 -21.71
CA VAL A 241 -27.74 18.83 -22.64
C VAL A 241 -28.44 17.69 -21.87
N GLU A 242 -29.76 17.56 -22.05
CA GLU A 242 -30.54 16.43 -21.52
C GLU A 242 -30.11 15.07 -22.11
#